data_AF-A0A432ZZ83-F1
#
_entry.id   AF-A0A432ZZ83-F1
#
_cell.length_a   1.000
_cell.length_b   1.000
_cell.length_c   1.000
_cell.angle_alpha   90.00
_cell.angle_beta   90.00
_cell.angle_gamma   90.00
#
_symmetry.space_group_name_H-M   'P 1'
#
loop_
_entity.id
_entity.type
_entity.pdbx_description
1 polymer ?
#
loop_
_entity_poly.entity_id
_entity_poly.type
_entity_poly.pdbx_seq_one_letter_code
_entity_poly.pdbx_strand_id
1 'polypeptide(L)'
;MLLPSMLRKLLPNAIIGFFLHIPFPSSELFRCLPIRFLHLRFIARNDILEGLLGADLVGFQTYSFARHFLQTCSRILCVEATPRGIQMEDNYVSIDIFPIGIDINSLNEKR
;
A
#
# COMPACT_ATOMS: atom_id res chain seq x y z
N MET A 1 -4.95 4.51 5.30
CA MET A 1 -3.96 4.59 4.22
C MET A 1 -4.50 5.46 3.08
N LEU A 2 -4.93 6.69 3.37
CA LEU A 2 -5.58 7.59 2.40
C LEU A 2 -4.66 8.72 1.93
N LEU A 3 -3.56 8.92 2.65
CA LEU A 3 -2.65 10.03 2.46
C LEU A 3 -2.05 10.08 1.04
N PRO A 4 -1.60 8.97 0.41
CA PRO A 4 -1.01 9.06 -0.93
C PRO A 4 -1.97 9.64 -1.96
N SER A 5 -3.22 9.18 -2.00
CA SER A 5 -4.27 9.75 -2.87
C SER A 5 -4.58 11.22 -2.54
N MET A 6 -4.63 11.60 -1.25
CA MET A 6 -4.85 12.99 -0.86
C MET A 6 -3.69 13.91 -1.27
N LEU A 7 -2.45 13.43 -1.16
CA LEU A 7 -1.26 14.15 -1.62
C LEU A 7 -1.24 14.27 -3.13
N ARG A 8 -1.57 13.21 -3.87
CA ARG A 8 -1.65 13.24 -5.34
C ARG A 8 -2.64 14.28 -5.85
N LYS A 9 -3.78 14.45 -5.16
CA LYS A 9 -4.79 15.48 -5.50
C LYS A 9 -4.27 16.91 -5.33
N LEU A 10 -3.40 17.15 -4.35
CA LEU A 10 -2.81 18.47 -4.10
C LEU A 10 -1.55 18.71 -4.97
N LEU A 11 -0.79 17.64 -5.23
CA LEU A 11 0.50 17.67 -5.92
C LEU A 11 0.53 16.54 -6.97
N PRO A 12 -0.05 16.76 -8.17
CA PRO A 12 -0.17 15.71 -9.18
C PRO A 12 1.19 15.19 -9.68
N ASN A 13 2.22 16.05 -9.69
CA ASN A 13 3.55 15.73 -10.20
C ASN A 13 4.55 15.26 -9.13
N ALA A 14 4.12 15.09 -7.88
CA ALA A 14 5.02 14.64 -6.82
C ALA A 14 5.35 13.15 -6.97
N ILE A 15 6.59 12.77 -6.64
CA ILE A 15 6.97 11.35 -6.54
C ILE A 15 6.58 10.88 -5.14
N ILE A 16 5.64 9.95 -5.05
CA ILE A 16 5.06 9.47 -3.79
C ILE A 16 5.43 8.01 -3.58
N GLY A 17 6.30 7.74 -2.60
CA GLY A 17 6.59 6.40 -2.12
C GLY A 17 5.83 6.11 -0.82
N PHE A 18 5.22 4.93 -0.73
CA PHE A 18 4.60 4.42 0.48
C PHE A 18 5.25 3.09 0.88
N PHE A 19 5.58 2.92 2.15
CA PHE A 19 6.13 1.66 2.66
C PHE A 19 5.28 1.13 3.82
N LEU A 20 4.89 -0.14 3.76
CA LEU A 20 4.12 -0.78 4.81
C LEU A 20 5.02 -1.63 5.71
N HIS A 21 5.24 -1.14 6.94
CA HIS A 21 6.04 -1.85 7.94
C HIS A 21 5.34 -3.06 8.55
N ILE A 22 4.01 -3.05 8.61
CA ILE A 22 3.20 -4.14 9.18
C ILE A 22 2.85 -5.19 8.10
N PRO A 23 2.56 -6.44 8.49
CA PRO A 23 2.06 -7.44 7.56
C PRO A 23 0.76 -6.98 6.88
N PHE A 24 0.69 -7.12 5.55
CA PHE A 24 -0.55 -6.91 4.82
C PHE A 24 -1.43 -8.17 4.92
N PRO A 25 -2.71 -8.05 5.31
CA PRO A 25 -3.59 -9.20 5.48
C PRO A 25 -3.93 -9.87 4.14
N SER A 26 -4.35 -11.13 4.19
CA SER A 26 -4.90 -11.79 3.01
C SER A 26 -6.20 -11.11 2.55
N SER A 27 -6.56 -11.29 1.28
CA SER A 27 -7.78 -10.67 0.72
C SER A 27 -9.07 -11.06 1.44
N GLU A 28 -9.10 -12.23 2.07
CA GLU A 28 -10.24 -12.73 2.86
C GLU A 28 -10.38 -11.95 4.17
N LEU A 29 -9.27 -11.79 4.89
CA LEU A 29 -9.22 -10.99 6.12
C LEU A 29 -9.44 -9.50 5.83
N PHE A 30 -8.91 -9.00 4.71
CA PHE A 30 -9.14 -7.62 4.28
C PHE A 30 -10.63 -7.36 4.01
N ARG A 31 -11.37 -8.35 3.50
CA ARG A 31 -12.82 -8.27 3.34
C ARG A 31 -13.57 -8.27 4.68
N CYS A 32 -13.00 -8.81 5.75
CA CYS A 32 -13.62 -8.75 7.08
C CYS A 32 -13.47 -7.38 7.75
N LEU A 33 -12.68 -6.45 7.20
CA LEU A 33 -12.52 -5.12 7.78
C LEU A 33 -13.90 -4.43 7.91
N PRO A 34 -14.29 -3.99 9.12
CA PRO A 34 -15.57 -3.34 9.34
C PRO A 34 -15.59 -2.01 8.61
N ILE A 35 -16.74 -1.71 8.00
CA ILE A 35 -17.05 -0.39 7.46
C ILE A 35 -17.17 0.55 8.66
N ARG A 36 -16.06 1.15 9.07
CA ARG A 36 -16.00 1.83 10.36
C ARG A 36 -16.63 3.22 10.23
N PHE A 37 -17.82 3.39 10.82
CA PHE A 37 -18.38 4.70 11.12
C PHE A 37 -17.48 5.36 12.17
N LEU A 38 -16.63 6.30 11.76
CA LEU A 38 -16.08 7.27 12.69
C LEU A 38 -16.38 8.68 12.19
N HIS A 39 -17.40 9.25 12.85
CA HIS A 39 -17.79 10.64 12.97
C HIS A 39 -18.16 11.53 11.79
N LEU A 40 -17.88 11.24 10.51
CA LEU A 40 -18.61 11.85 9.36
C LEU A 40 -18.20 11.32 7.97
N ARG A 41 -17.53 10.17 7.86
CA ARG A 41 -17.14 9.66 6.54
C ARG A 41 -17.19 8.14 6.48
N PHE A 42 -17.97 7.64 5.52
CA PHE A 42 -17.99 6.24 5.12
C PHE A 42 -16.64 5.93 4.48
N ILE A 43 -15.74 5.26 5.21
CA ILE A 43 -14.49 4.77 4.62
C ILE A 43 -14.77 3.35 4.15
N ALA A 44 -15.01 3.20 2.86
CA ALA A 44 -15.12 1.89 2.24
C ALA A 44 -13.74 1.22 2.25
N ARG A 45 -13.71 -0.12 2.29
CA ARG A 45 -12.47 -0.90 2.13
C ARG A 45 -11.74 -0.54 0.82
N ASN A 46 -12.51 -0.13 -0.19
CA ASN A 46 -12.03 0.35 -1.48
C ASN A 46 -11.22 1.64 -1.32
N ASP A 47 -11.69 2.60 -0.53
CA ASP A 47 -11.00 3.88 -0.29
C ASP A 47 -9.59 3.69 0.26
N ILE A 48 -9.37 2.65 1.09
CA ILE A 48 -8.05 2.34 1.63
C ILE A 48 -7.10 1.88 0.52
N LEU A 49 -7.60 1.02 -0.38
CA LEU A 49 -6.81 0.51 -1.51
C LEU A 49 -6.56 1.61 -2.54
N GLU A 50 -7.59 2.38 -2.93
CA GLU A 50 -7.46 3.55 -3.80
C GLU A 50 -6.54 4.61 -3.17
N GLY A 51 -6.62 4.77 -1.85
CA GLY A 51 -5.75 5.62 -1.07
C GLY A 51 -4.28 5.26 -1.22
N LEU A 52 -3.96 3.96 -1.19
CA LEU A 52 -2.61 3.43 -1.42
C LEU A 52 -2.17 3.56 -2.88
N LEU A 53 -3.08 3.32 -3.82
CA LEU A 53 -2.82 3.40 -5.27
C LEU A 53 -2.55 4.83 -5.77
N GLY A 54 -2.72 5.85 -4.92
CA GLY A 54 -2.23 7.20 -5.21
C GLY A 54 -0.69 7.35 -5.17
N ALA A 55 0.02 6.36 -4.64
CA ALA A 55 1.48 6.32 -4.63
C ALA A 55 2.03 5.81 -5.98
N ASP A 56 3.25 6.24 -6.34
CA ASP A 56 3.98 5.68 -7.48
C ASP A 56 4.67 4.36 -7.13
N LEU A 57 5.04 4.21 -5.85
CA LEU A 57 5.71 3.03 -5.32
C LEU A 57 5.06 2.60 -4.00
N VAL A 58 4.71 1.32 -3.90
CA VAL A 58 4.24 0.68 -2.68
C VAL A 58 5.21 -0.43 -2.28
N GLY A 59 5.93 -0.24 -1.18
CA GLY A 59 6.92 -1.18 -0.67
C GLY A 59 6.42 -2.05 0.48
N PHE A 60 6.87 -3.30 0.53
CA PHE A 60 6.55 -4.27 1.58
C PHE A 60 7.80 -4.93 2.16
N GLN A 61 7.68 -5.48 3.36
CA GLN A 61 8.75 -6.24 4.02
C GLN A 61 9.04 -7.60 3.36
N THR A 62 8.02 -8.26 2.81
CA THR A 62 8.13 -9.62 2.26
C THR A 62 7.34 -9.79 0.97
N TYR A 63 7.75 -10.75 0.14
CA TYR A 63 7.03 -11.13 -1.08
C TYR A 63 5.58 -11.55 -0.80
N SER A 64 5.35 -12.27 0.31
CA SER A 64 4.01 -12.75 0.67
C SER A 64 3.03 -11.59 0.87
N PHE A 65 3.46 -10.51 1.52
CA PHE A 65 2.60 -9.33 1.73
C PHE A 65 2.35 -8.57 0.43
N ALA A 66 3.37 -8.41 -0.41
CA ALA A 66 3.22 -7.81 -1.74
C ALA A 66 2.21 -8.60 -2.60
N ARG A 67 2.29 -9.93 -2.58
CA ARG A 67 1.36 -10.81 -3.29
C ARG A 67 -0.07 -10.69 -2.76
N HIS A 68 -0.26 -10.65 -1.44
CA HIS A 68 -1.58 -10.46 -0.86
C HIS A 68 -2.18 -9.11 -1.23
N PHE A 69 -1.37 -8.05 -1.28
CA PHE A 69 -1.80 -6.74 -1.75
C PHE A 69 -2.26 -6.77 -3.21
N LEU A 70 -1.44 -7.30 -4.12
CA LEU A 70 -1.78 -7.47 -5.54
C LEU A 70 -3.10 -8.23 -5.73
N GLN A 71 -3.27 -9.36 -5.03
CA GLN A 71 -4.48 -10.16 -5.08
C GLN A 71 -5.69 -9.41 -4.53
N THR A 72 -5.51 -8.61 -3.48
CA THR A 72 -6.58 -7.83 -2.86
C THR A 72 -7.03 -6.71 -3.79
N CYS A 73 -6.11 -5.98 -4.41
CA CYS A 73 -6.42 -4.96 -5.41
C CYS A 73 -7.14 -5.56 -6.62
N SER A 74 -6.62 -6.65 -7.20
CA SER A 74 -7.25 -7.30 -8.34
C SER A 74 -8.67 -7.83 -8.02
N ARG A 75 -8.90 -8.38 -6.83
CA ARG A 75 -10.20 -8.95 -6.45
C ARG A 75 -11.24 -7.91 -6.02
N ILE A 76 -10.81 -6.81 -5.40
CA ILE A 76 -11.74 -5.82 -4.81
C ILE A 76 -11.96 -4.64 -5.76
N LEU A 77 -10.89 -4.14 -6.40
CA LEU A 77 -10.96 -3.01 -7.31
C LEU A 77 -11.05 -3.42 -8.79
N CYS A 78 -10.99 -4.72 -9.09
CA CYS A 78 -11.03 -5.26 -10.46
C CYS A 78 -9.96 -4.65 -11.39
N VAL A 79 -8.82 -4.26 -10.83
CA VAL A 79 -7.68 -3.69 -11.57
C VAL A 79 -6.72 -4.77 -12.05
N GLU A 80 -6.00 -4.49 -13.13
CA GLU A 80 -5.01 -5.41 -13.68
C GLU A 80 -3.73 -5.38 -12.84
N ALA A 81 -3.51 -6.48 -12.11
CA ALA A 81 -2.35 -6.65 -11.25
C ALA A 81 -1.28 -7.47 -11.99
N THR A 82 -0.12 -6.86 -12.20
CA THR A 82 1.09 -7.53 -12.71
C THR A 82 1.99 -7.96 -11.55
N PRO A 83 2.94 -8.89 -11.76
CA PRO A 83 3.89 -9.27 -10.70
C PRO A 83 4.75 -8.12 -10.16
N ARG A 84 4.87 -7.02 -10.90
CA ARG A 84 5.71 -5.86 -10.57
C ARG A 84 4.93 -4.63 -10.10
N GLY A 85 3.60 -4.67 -10.15
CA GLY A 85 2.80 -3.46 -9.95
C GLY A 85 1.36 -3.59 -10.40
N ILE A 86 0.59 -2.53 -10.24
CA ILE A 86 -0.81 -2.44 -10.61
C ILE A 86 -0.95 -1.40 -11.72
N GLN A 87 -1.56 -1.81 -12.83
CA GLN A 87 -1.90 -0.90 -13.92
C GLN A 87 -3.27 -0.29 -13.63
N MET A 88 -3.32 1.04 -13.58
CA MET A 88 -4.56 1.82 -13.57
C MET A 88 -4.72 2.53 -14.91
N GLU A 89 -5.89 3.13 -15.13
CA GLU A 89 -6.19 3.88 -16.36
C GLU A 89 -5.23 5.07 -16.54
N ASP A 90 -4.94 5.81 -15.46
CA ASP A 90 -4.17 7.05 -15.51
C ASP A 90 -2.70 6.90 -15.04
N ASN A 91 -2.37 5.83 -14.30
CA ASN A 91 -1.07 5.67 -13.67
C ASN A 91 -0.65 4.20 -13.47
N TYR A 92 0.64 3.98 -13.26
CA TYR A 92 1.21 2.69 -12.90
C TYR A 92 1.79 2.75 -11.50
N VAL A 93 1.35 1.85 -10.63
CA VAL A 93 1.83 1.76 -9.24
C VAL A 93 2.80 0.60 -9.14
N SER A 94 4.08 0.90 -8.94
CA SER A 94 5.12 -0.12 -8.77
C SER A 94 5.03 -0.75 -7.38
N ILE A 95 5.25 -2.05 -7.29
CA ILE A 95 5.26 -2.79 -6.02
C ILE A 95 6.61 -3.48 -5.87
N ASP A 96 7.25 -3.26 -4.72
CA ASP A 96 8.59 -3.78 -4.46
C ASP A 96 8.77 -4.20 -3.00
N ILE A 97 9.89 -4.87 -2.71
CA ILE A 97 10.16 -5.54 -1.43
C ILE A 97 11.42 -4.95 -0.82
N PHE A 98 11.27 -4.26 0.30
CA PHE A 98 12.37 -3.65 1.05
C PHE A 98 12.36 -4.16 2.50
N PRO A 99 13.05 -5.27 2.80
CA PRO A 99 13.17 -5.72 4.18
C PRO A 99 13.97 -4.69 4.99
N ILE A 100 13.40 -4.19 6.09
CA ILE A 100 14.04 -3.17 6.90
C ILE A 100 15.24 -3.78 7.65
N GLY A 101 16.40 -3.13 7.51
CA GLY A 101 17.60 -3.45 8.27
C GLY A 101 17.73 -2.61 9.54
N ILE A 102 18.74 -2.93 10.34
CA ILE A 102 19.20 -2.12 11.48
C ILE A 102 20.59 -1.56 11.17
N ASP A 103 20.91 -0.40 11.74
CA ASP A 103 22.28 0.14 11.68
C ASP A 103 23.20 -0.65 12.61
N ILE A 104 24.08 -1.44 12.02
CA ILE A 104 25.02 -2.31 12.73
C ILE A 104 26.15 -1.50 13.38
N ASN A 105 26.57 -0.41 12.75
CA ASN A 105 27.72 0.38 13.22
C ASN A 105 27.38 1.09 14.53
N SER A 106 26.22 1.76 14.58
CA SER A 106 25.72 2.41 15.79
C SER A 106 25.50 1.43 16.96
N LEU A 107 25.17 0.17 16.65
CA LEU A 107 24.93 -0.86 17.65
C LEU A 107 26.23 -1.44 18.22
N ASN A 108 27.27 -1.54 17.38
CA ASN A 108 28.59 -2.01 17.78
C ASN A 108 29.36 -0.98 18.63
N GLU A 109 29.14 0.32 18.40
CA GLU A 109 29.75 1.40 19.21
C GLU A 109 29.24 1.46 20.65
N LYS A 110 28.07 0.85 20.94
CA LYS A 110 27.45 0.82 22.28
C LYS A 110 27.80 -0.42 23.10
N ARG A 111 28.67 -1.29 22.59
CA ARG A 111 29.05 -2.56 23.20
C ARG A 111 30.43 -2.47 23.85
#